data_AF-A0A8T2U4L6-F1
#
_entry.id   AF-A0A8T2U4L6-F1
#
_cell.length_a   1.000
_cell.length_b   1.000
_cell.length_c   1.000
_cell.angle_alpha   90.00
_cell.angle_beta   90.00
_cell.angle_gamma   90.00
#
_symmetry.space_group_name_H-M   'P 1'
#
loop_
_entity.id
_entity.type
_entity.pdbx_description
1 polymer ?
#
loop_
_entity_poly.entity_id
_entity_poly.type
_entity_poly.pdbx_seq_one_letter_code
_entity_poly.pdbx_strand_id
1 'polypeptide(L)'
;MASISASLAVSAPAEVSTSTPNRAFTVLAFSGLSKSASFFAPKSVKPLSINNGSRVNAMLVVDPYNNLKYETLSYLPPLTDEQIAKQVDYIIRNGWNPCIEFDRVGSVHRTNFSGSGYYDGRYWIMWKLPMFGCTDAAAVLREIAECAKEHPDSFVRVLGFSALRQVQCAGFLVKKPSV
;
A
#
# COMPACT_ATOMS: atom_id res chain seq x y z
N MET A 1 -32.39 27.27 52.29
CA MET A 1 -33.75 26.91 51.88
C MET A 1 -33.66 26.17 50.55
N ALA A 2 -33.46 24.85 50.63
CA ALA A 2 -34.38 23.80 50.15
C ALA A 2 -34.32 23.66 48.62
N SER A 3 -33.59 22.71 48.02
CA SER A 3 -33.74 21.25 48.06
C SER A 3 -35.17 20.80 47.79
N ILE A 4 -35.39 20.11 46.66
CA ILE A 4 -36.10 18.82 46.54
C ILE A 4 -35.66 18.17 45.22
N SER A 5 -35.07 16.98 45.38
CA SER A 5 -34.78 16.00 44.33
C SER A 5 -36.04 15.19 44.00
N ALA A 6 -36.17 14.74 42.76
CA ALA A 6 -37.07 13.65 42.38
C ALA A 6 -36.29 12.56 41.65
N SER A 7 -36.27 11.37 42.24
CA SER A 7 -35.56 10.17 41.80
C SER A 7 -36.51 9.29 40.99
N LEU A 8 -36.06 8.77 39.84
CA LEU A 8 -36.66 7.61 39.18
C LEU A 8 -35.54 6.64 38.81
N ALA A 9 -35.57 5.46 39.42
CA ALA A 9 -34.65 4.36 39.17
C ALA A 9 -35.14 3.50 38.00
N VAL A 10 -34.27 3.20 37.04
CA VAL A 10 -34.48 2.16 36.02
C VAL A 10 -33.40 1.10 36.24
N SER A 11 -33.84 -0.12 36.49
CA SER A 11 -33.02 -1.31 36.77
C SER A 11 -32.40 -1.85 35.46
N ALA A 12 -31.09 -2.11 35.52
CA ALA A 12 -30.33 -2.78 34.45
C ALA A 12 -30.42 -4.31 34.57
N PRO A 13 -30.34 -5.06 33.44
CA PRO A 13 -30.40 -6.52 33.44
C PRO A 13 -29.10 -7.15 33.96
N ALA A 14 -29.22 -8.31 34.61
CA ALA A 14 -28.14 -9.08 35.20
C ALA A 14 -27.29 -9.81 34.15
N GLU A 15 -25.97 -9.69 34.25
CA GLU A 15 -24.99 -10.49 33.50
C GLU A 15 -24.75 -11.84 34.18
N VAL A 16 -24.85 -12.92 33.42
CA VAL A 16 -24.55 -14.29 33.86
C VAL A 16 -23.07 -14.58 33.58
N SER A 17 -22.29 -14.79 34.65
CA SER A 17 -20.89 -15.21 34.59
C SER A 17 -20.78 -16.73 34.60
N THR A 18 -20.31 -17.32 33.50
CA THR A 18 -19.97 -18.76 33.43
C THR A 18 -18.53 -18.97 33.86
N SER A 19 -18.32 -19.45 35.09
CA SER A 19 -17.02 -19.88 35.61
C SER A 19 -16.80 -21.37 35.35
N THR A 20 -15.82 -21.72 34.50
CA THR A 20 -15.36 -23.11 34.32
C THR A 20 -14.30 -23.45 35.38
N PRO A 21 -14.43 -24.55 36.13
CA PRO A 21 -13.47 -24.88 37.19
C PRO A 21 -12.21 -25.58 36.65
N ASN A 22 -11.05 -25.14 37.12
CA ASN A 22 -9.75 -25.77 36.95
C ASN A 22 -9.75 -27.14 37.66
N ARG A 23 -9.72 -28.25 36.92
CA ARG A 23 -9.54 -29.60 37.50
C ARG A 23 -8.06 -29.94 37.58
N ALA A 24 -7.52 -29.95 38.80
CA ALA A 24 -6.26 -30.60 39.12
C ALA A 24 -6.48 -32.12 39.17
N PHE A 25 -5.71 -32.88 38.40
CA PHE A 25 -5.64 -34.34 38.52
C PHE A 25 -4.38 -34.73 39.28
N THR A 26 -4.56 -35.33 40.46
CA THR A 26 -3.48 -35.89 41.29
C THR A 26 -3.31 -37.36 40.89
N VAL A 27 -2.13 -37.77 40.43
CA VAL A 27 -1.80 -39.19 40.19
C VAL A 27 -1.02 -39.72 41.38
N LEU A 28 -1.45 -40.87 41.90
CA LEU A 28 -0.87 -41.56 43.06
C LEU A 28 0.58 -41.97 42.82
N ALA A 29 1.44 -41.73 43.81
CA ALA A 29 2.82 -42.19 43.82
C ALA A 29 2.91 -43.71 44.00
N PHE A 30 3.51 -44.41 43.04
CA PHE A 30 3.85 -45.82 43.15
C PHE A 30 5.25 -45.94 43.78
N SER A 31 5.32 -46.37 45.05
CA SER A 31 6.56 -46.66 45.75
C SER A 31 6.81 -48.17 45.76
N GLY A 32 7.63 -48.64 44.82
CA GLY A 32 8.17 -50.01 44.81
C GLY A 32 9.65 -49.97 44.48
N LEU A 33 10.49 -50.20 45.48
CA LEU A 33 11.96 -50.22 45.41
C LEU A 33 12.43 -51.68 45.32
N SER A 34 13.23 -52.04 44.32
CA SER A 34 14.33 -53.00 44.53
C SER A 34 15.41 -52.88 43.44
N LYS A 35 16.64 -53.15 43.88
CA LYS A 35 17.93 -52.80 43.28
C LYS A 35 18.25 -53.66 42.04
N SER A 36 19.01 -53.13 41.09
CA SER A 36 20.37 -53.62 40.74
C SER A 36 20.87 -53.06 39.39
N ALA A 37 22.16 -52.71 39.38
CA ALA A 37 23.06 -52.68 38.24
C ALA A 37 22.85 -51.63 37.13
N SER A 38 23.40 -50.44 37.36
CA SER A 38 23.78 -49.49 36.31
C SER A 38 24.93 -50.05 35.47
N PHE A 39 24.62 -50.50 34.26
CA PHE A 39 25.58 -50.66 33.17
C PHE A 39 24.99 -49.92 31.98
N PHE A 40 25.80 -49.10 31.29
CA PHE A 40 25.42 -48.12 30.26
C PHE A 40 24.92 -46.77 30.81
N ALA A 41 25.86 -45.83 30.95
CA ALA A 41 25.52 -44.41 31.02
C ALA A 41 24.77 -44.01 29.74
N PRO A 42 23.56 -43.43 29.82
CA PRO A 42 22.97 -42.81 28.64
C PRO A 42 23.87 -41.63 28.27
N LYS A 43 24.56 -41.72 27.12
CA LYS A 43 25.12 -40.51 26.51
C LYS A 43 23.94 -39.57 26.35
N SER A 44 23.97 -38.44 27.06
CA SER A 44 23.00 -37.37 26.89
C SER A 44 23.05 -36.94 25.43
N VAL A 45 22.16 -37.51 24.62
CA VAL A 45 21.84 -36.95 23.31
C VAL A 45 21.10 -35.68 23.66
N LYS A 46 21.83 -34.56 23.66
CA LYS A 46 21.20 -33.26 23.74
C LYS A 46 20.11 -33.27 22.67
N PRO A 47 18.83 -33.01 23.02
CA PRO A 47 17.83 -32.81 21.99
C PRO A 47 18.41 -31.72 21.09
N LEU A 48 18.63 -32.07 19.82
CA LEU A 48 18.92 -31.05 18.82
C LEU A 48 17.79 -30.06 18.96
N SER A 49 18.12 -28.85 19.44
CA SER A 49 17.19 -27.74 19.44
C SER A 49 16.75 -27.62 17.99
N ILE A 50 15.52 -28.04 17.70
CA ILE A 50 14.84 -27.66 16.47
C ILE A 50 14.62 -26.16 16.68
N ASN A 51 15.66 -25.40 16.38
CA ASN A 51 15.48 -24.01 16.13
C ASN A 51 14.53 -24.00 14.94
N ASN A 52 13.31 -23.50 15.13
CA ASN A 52 12.55 -22.83 14.06
C ASN A 52 13.32 -21.55 13.60
N GLY A 53 14.66 -21.60 13.63
CA GLY A 53 15.63 -20.58 13.32
C GLY A 53 15.98 -20.66 11.85
N SER A 54 14.96 -20.53 11.04
CA SER A 54 15.00 -19.54 9.98
C SER A 54 13.53 -19.28 9.68
N ARG A 55 13.06 -18.06 9.91
CA ARG A 55 11.94 -17.59 9.10
C ARG A 55 12.51 -17.52 7.69
N VAL A 56 12.49 -18.65 6.97
CA VAL A 56 12.60 -18.61 5.52
C VAL A 56 11.51 -17.64 5.11
N ASN A 57 11.90 -16.53 4.48
CA ASN A 57 10.95 -15.57 3.93
C ASN A 57 10.32 -16.20 2.68
N ALA A 58 9.74 -17.39 2.83
CA ALA A 58 9.20 -18.23 1.78
C ALA A 58 7.83 -17.72 1.32
N MET A 59 7.24 -16.79 2.07
CA MET A 59 6.00 -16.12 1.75
C MET A 59 6.08 -14.67 2.20
N LEU A 60 6.05 -13.75 1.22
CA LEU A 60 5.95 -12.32 1.46
C LEU A 60 4.49 -11.89 1.36
N VAL A 61 4.06 -11.01 2.25
CA VAL A 61 2.74 -10.39 2.22
C VAL A 61 2.90 -8.98 1.64
N VAL A 62 2.08 -8.63 0.66
CA VAL A 62 2.07 -7.29 0.06
C VAL A 62 1.53 -6.28 1.08
N ASP A 63 2.16 -5.10 1.16
CA ASP A 63 1.69 -3.99 2.00
C ASP A 63 0.32 -3.47 1.49
N PRO A 64 -0.75 -3.57 2.28
CA PRO A 64 -2.08 -3.12 1.87
C PRO A 64 -2.30 -1.61 2.04
N TYR A 65 -1.43 -0.89 2.77
CA TYR A 65 -1.66 0.51 3.16
C TYR A 65 -0.78 1.50 2.39
N ASN A 66 0.53 1.26 2.28
CA ASN A 66 1.46 2.24 1.71
C ASN A 66 1.87 1.94 0.26
N ASN A 67 0.98 1.31 -0.51
CA ASN A 67 1.29 0.82 -1.86
C ASN A 67 0.31 1.32 -2.94
N LEU A 68 -0.17 2.57 -2.81
CA LEU A 68 -1.03 3.20 -3.82
C LEU A 68 -0.34 3.27 -5.19
N LYS A 69 -1.14 3.05 -6.24
CA LYS A 69 -0.71 2.91 -7.63
C LYS A 69 -1.31 3.99 -8.52
N TYR A 70 -0.64 4.23 -9.64
CA TYR A 70 -0.92 5.33 -10.57
C TYR A 70 -0.87 4.81 -12.01
N GLU A 71 -1.51 3.66 -12.25
CA GLU A 71 -1.59 2.99 -13.54
C GLU A 71 -0.21 2.53 -14.08
N THR A 72 0.01 2.62 -15.39
CA THR A 72 1.15 2.06 -16.10
C THR A 72 2.49 2.53 -15.52
N LEU A 73 3.44 1.60 -15.39
CA LEU A 73 4.77 1.76 -14.77
C LEU A 73 4.80 1.95 -13.24
N SER A 74 3.66 2.14 -12.56
CA SER A 74 3.65 2.44 -11.10
C SER A 74 3.98 1.28 -10.15
N TYR A 75 4.16 0.07 -10.69
CA TYR A 75 4.70 -1.09 -9.94
C TYR A 75 6.22 -1.19 -10.02
N LEU A 76 6.86 -0.45 -10.92
CA LEU A 76 8.31 -0.40 -11.04
C LEU A 76 8.91 0.52 -9.96
N PRO A 77 10.22 0.43 -9.70
CA PRO A 77 10.93 1.46 -8.96
C PRO A 77 10.70 2.85 -9.60
N PRO A 78 10.81 3.94 -8.81
CA PRO A 78 10.74 5.30 -9.35
C PRO A 78 11.68 5.48 -10.54
N LEU A 79 11.16 6.04 -11.62
CA LEU A 79 11.92 6.24 -12.84
C LEU A 79 12.94 7.37 -12.64
N THR A 80 14.16 7.17 -13.13
CA THR A 80 15.15 8.26 -13.22
C THR A 80 14.81 9.19 -14.39
N ASP A 81 15.39 10.39 -14.40
CA ASP A 81 15.19 11.36 -15.49
C ASP A 81 15.59 10.79 -16.85
N GLU A 82 16.64 9.96 -16.93
CA GLU A 82 17.04 9.30 -18.17
C GLU A 82 16.02 8.24 -18.61
N GLN A 83 15.38 7.56 -17.67
CA GLN A 83 14.32 6.59 -17.97
C GLN A 83 13.04 7.29 -18.42
N ILE A 84 12.69 8.42 -17.79
CA ILE A 84 11.58 9.28 -18.19
C ILE A 84 11.82 9.81 -19.61
N ALA A 85 13.03 10.30 -19.90
CA ALA A 85 13.41 10.75 -21.24
C ALA A 85 13.16 9.66 -22.29
N LYS A 86 13.57 8.41 -22.03
CA LYS A 86 13.34 7.28 -22.94
C LYS A 86 11.85 6.97 -23.17
N GLN A 87 11.00 7.14 -22.16
CA GLN A 87 9.55 6.99 -22.32
C GLN A 87 8.95 8.13 -23.15
N VAL A 88 9.45 9.36 -22.96
CA VAL A 88 9.06 10.51 -23.79
C VAL A 88 9.52 10.32 -25.24
N ASP A 89 10.75 9.87 -25.47
CA ASP A 89 11.26 9.53 -26.81
C ASP A 89 10.42 8.43 -27.46
N TYR A 90 9.91 7.47 -26.69
CA TYR A 90 8.95 6.49 -27.20
C TYR A 90 7.66 7.17 -27.67
N ILE A 91 7.08 8.10 -26.91
CA ILE A 91 5.90 8.88 -27.32
C ILE A 91 6.18 9.64 -28.63
N ILE A 92 7.30 10.36 -28.69
CA ILE A 92 7.69 11.17 -29.86
C ILE A 92 7.92 10.30 -31.10
N ARG A 93 8.64 9.17 -30.97
CA ARG A 93 8.91 8.25 -32.10
C ARG A 93 7.65 7.61 -32.68
N ASN A 94 6.58 7.48 -31.90
CA ASN A 94 5.29 7.02 -32.40
C ASN A 94 4.44 8.13 -33.06
N GLY A 95 4.97 9.36 -33.16
CA GLY A 95 4.23 10.51 -33.67
C GLY A 95 3.09 10.96 -32.76
N TRP A 96 3.20 10.69 -31.45
CA TRP A 96 2.22 11.13 -30.47
C TRP A 96 2.67 12.43 -29.82
N ASN A 97 1.71 13.26 -29.40
CA ASN A 97 1.98 14.54 -28.76
C ASN A 97 2.10 14.34 -27.24
N PRO A 98 3.26 14.63 -26.62
CA PRO A 98 3.40 14.63 -25.17
C PRO A 98 2.55 15.72 -24.53
N CYS A 99 2.01 15.45 -23.34
CA CYS A 99 1.27 16.43 -22.54
C CYS A 99 1.53 16.16 -21.07
N ILE A 100 1.57 17.21 -20.24
CA ILE A 100 1.82 17.10 -18.81
C ILE A 100 0.53 17.46 -18.09
N GLU A 101 0.21 16.70 -17.05
CA GLU A 101 -0.89 17.00 -16.14
C GLU A 101 -0.43 16.89 -14.69
N PHE A 102 -1.06 17.65 -13.81
CA PHE A 102 -0.79 17.63 -12.39
C PHE A 102 -2.08 17.70 -11.56
N ASP A 103 -2.03 17.14 -10.37
CA ASP A 103 -3.15 17.13 -9.42
C ASP A 103 -2.63 16.98 -7.99
N ARG A 104 -3.38 17.50 -7.01
CA ARG A 104 -3.03 17.39 -5.58
C ARG A 104 -3.54 16.10 -4.94
N VAL A 105 -4.62 15.52 -5.47
CA VAL A 105 -5.31 14.37 -4.85
C VAL A 105 -4.73 13.04 -5.34
N GLY A 106 -4.39 12.95 -6.63
CA GLY A 106 -3.71 11.81 -7.22
C GLY A 106 -4.52 10.51 -7.29
N SER A 107 -5.83 10.54 -7.00
CA SER A 107 -6.66 9.34 -6.90
C SER A 107 -8.11 9.58 -7.34
N VAL A 108 -8.73 8.52 -7.86
CA VAL A 108 -10.14 8.52 -8.24
C VAL A 108 -11.03 8.36 -7.00
N HIS A 109 -12.18 9.02 -7.02
CA HIS A 109 -13.18 8.94 -5.95
C HIS A 109 -14.60 9.04 -6.54
N ARG A 110 -15.64 8.95 -5.71
CA ARG A 110 -17.05 8.98 -6.14
C ARG A 110 -17.86 9.84 -5.19
N THR A 111 -17.85 11.15 -5.44
CA THR A 111 -18.57 12.14 -4.63
C THR A 111 -19.85 12.58 -5.33
N ASN A 112 -19.82 12.75 -6.66
CA ASN A 112 -20.93 13.37 -7.39
C ASN A 112 -21.98 12.37 -7.89
N PHE A 113 -21.55 11.18 -8.33
CA PHE A 113 -22.45 10.17 -8.86
C PHE A 113 -21.89 8.75 -8.71
N SER A 114 -22.77 7.77 -8.47
CA SER A 114 -22.40 6.38 -8.19
C SER A 114 -22.94 5.37 -9.22
N GLY A 115 -23.34 5.83 -10.41
CA GLY A 115 -23.68 4.93 -11.52
C GLY A 115 -22.46 4.28 -12.19
N SER A 116 -22.72 3.25 -12.99
CA SER A 116 -21.69 2.49 -13.69
C SER A 116 -20.86 3.39 -14.63
N GLY A 117 -19.54 3.22 -14.63
CA GLY A 117 -18.61 3.97 -15.50
C GLY A 117 -18.30 5.42 -15.06
N TYR A 118 -18.90 5.91 -13.98
CA TYR A 118 -18.64 7.24 -13.45
C TYR A 118 -17.71 7.23 -12.24
N TYR A 119 -16.66 8.04 -12.33
CA TYR A 119 -15.68 8.30 -11.28
C TYR A 119 -15.21 9.77 -11.35
N ASP A 120 -15.06 10.40 -10.20
CA ASP A 120 -14.43 11.69 -10.01
C ASP A 120 -12.90 11.52 -9.92
N GLY A 121 -12.14 12.60 -10.14
CA GLY A 121 -10.66 12.58 -10.02
C GLY A 121 -9.92 11.85 -11.16
N ARG A 122 -10.62 11.46 -12.24
CA ARG A 122 -9.98 10.89 -13.45
C ARG A 122 -9.17 11.94 -14.23
N TYR A 123 -9.74 13.12 -14.37
CA TYR A 123 -9.11 14.26 -15.04
C TYR A 123 -8.24 15.03 -14.06
N TRP A 124 -7.03 15.37 -14.51
CA TRP A 124 -6.09 16.22 -13.79
C TRP A 124 -5.99 17.57 -14.51
N ILE A 125 -5.33 18.55 -13.90
CA ILE A 125 -5.16 19.86 -14.50
C ILE A 125 -4.03 19.80 -15.54
N MET A 126 -4.31 20.28 -16.74
CA MET A 126 -3.33 20.36 -17.81
C MET A 126 -2.26 21.41 -17.49
N TRP A 127 -1.00 21.04 -17.63
CA TRP A 127 0.12 21.97 -17.59
C TRP A 127 0.36 22.55 -18.99
N LYS A 128 0.14 23.85 -19.15
CA LYS A 128 0.20 24.56 -20.44
C LYS A 128 -0.69 23.87 -21.49
N LEU A 129 -0.10 23.41 -22.60
CA LEU A 129 -0.78 22.72 -23.71
C LEU A 129 0.02 21.47 -24.11
N PRO A 130 -0.60 20.50 -24.82
CA PRO A 130 0.17 19.43 -25.45
C PRO A 130 1.29 20.01 -26.31
N MET A 131 2.48 19.39 -26.22
CA MET A 131 3.70 19.88 -26.86
C MET A 131 3.73 19.49 -28.33
N PHE A 132 2.84 20.10 -29.13
CA PHE A 132 2.70 19.84 -30.57
C PHE A 132 4.02 20.08 -31.31
N GLY A 133 4.41 19.13 -32.15
CA GLY A 133 5.66 19.23 -32.92
C GLY A 133 6.93 19.06 -32.08
N CYS A 134 6.83 18.61 -30.82
CA CYS A 134 8.00 18.33 -29.98
C CYS A 134 8.83 17.19 -30.57
N THR A 135 10.13 17.44 -30.75
CA THR A 135 11.11 16.45 -31.23
C THR A 135 12.19 16.12 -30.22
N ASP A 136 12.18 16.75 -29.04
CA ASP A 136 13.23 16.67 -28.03
C ASP A 136 12.63 16.32 -26.65
N ALA A 137 12.97 15.15 -26.12
CA ALA A 137 12.54 14.74 -24.78
C ALA A 137 13.06 15.66 -23.67
N ALA A 138 14.21 16.31 -23.86
CA ALA A 138 14.73 17.26 -22.87
C ALA A 138 13.82 18.49 -22.71
N ALA A 139 13.08 18.89 -23.76
CA ALA A 139 12.06 19.93 -23.65
C ALA A 139 10.93 19.52 -22.70
N VAL A 140 10.46 18.27 -22.80
CA VAL A 140 9.41 17.74 -21.91
C VAL A 140 9.91 17.65 -20.47
N LEU A 141 11.16 17.21 -20.26
CA LEU A 141 11.77 17.17 -18.93
C LEU A 141 11.88 18.56 -18.27
N ARG A 142 12.23 19.60 -19.04
CA ARG A 142 12.25 20.98 -18.53
C ARG A 142 10.87 21.42 -18.05
N GLU A 143 9.84 21.12 -18.82
CA GLU A 143 8.45 21.43 -18.47
C GLU A 143 7.97 20.65 -17.23
N ILE A 144 8.36 19.38 -17.07
CA ILE A 144 8.10 18.59 -15.86
C ILE A 144 8.76 19.26 -14.64
N ALA A 145 10.02 19.70 -14.78
CA ALA A 145 10.75 20.36 -13.70
C ALA A 145 10.13 21.73 -13.34
N GLU A 146 9.69 22.52 -14.31
CA GLU A 146 8.96 23.77 -14.09
C GLU A 146 7.63 23.52 -13.34
N CYS A 147 6.83 22.56 -13.81
CA CYS A 147 5.58 22.18 -13.16
C CYS A 147 5.81 21.72 -11.72
N ALA A 148 6.82 20.87 -11.48
CA ALA A 148 7.14 20.37 -10.15
C ALA A 148 7.64 21.49 -9.21
N LYS A 149 8.32 22.50 -9.75
CA LYS A 149 8.79 23.67 -9.00
C LYS A 149 7.64 24.60 -8.61
N GLU A 150 6.69 24.84 -9.51
CA GLU A 150 5.53 25.71 -9.24
C GLU A 150 4.47 25.02 -8.37
N HIS A 151 4.36 23.68 -8.48
CA HIS A 151 3.43 22.85 -7.73
C HIS A 151 4.16 21.73 -6.96
N PRO A 152 4.91 22.08 -5.88
CA PRO A 152 5.71 21.12 -5.12
C PRO A 152 4.86 20.08 -4.38
N ASP A 153 3.60 20.42 -4.06
CA ASP A 153 2.62 19.58 -3.36
C ASP A 153 1.74 18.73 -4.28
N SER A 154 2.04 18.69 -5.58
CA SER A 154 1.22 17.99 -6.58
C SER A 154 1.91 16.74 -7.14
N PHE A 155 1.09 15.76 -7.52
CA PHE A 155 1.47 14.69 -8.44
C PHE A 155 1.64 15.26 -9.85
N VAL A 156 2.57 14.71 -10.63
CA VAL A 156 2.75 15.07 -12.03
C VAL A 156 2.84 13.81 -12.87
N ARG A 157 2.13 13.77 -13.99
CA ARG A 157 2.13 12.68 -14.97
C ARG A 157 2.37 13.19 -16.39
N VAL A 158 2.94 12.34 -17.22
CA VAL A 158 3.11 12.58 -18.66
C VAL A 158 2.16 11.68 -19.42
N LEU A 159 1.46 12.26 -20.38
CA LEU A 159 0.55 11.60 -21.29
C LEU A 159 1.07 11.68 -22.74
N GLY A 160 0.62 10.76 -23.59
CA GLY A 160 0.89 10.79 -25.02
C GLY A 160 -0.40 10.61 -25.83
N PHE A 161 -0.71 11.54 -26.72
CA PHE A 161 -1.95 11.54 -27.51
C PHE A 161 -1.68 11.27 -29.00
N SER A 162 -2.46 10.36 -29.59
CA SER A 162 -2.47 10.15 -31.04
C SER A 162 -3.61 10.94 -31.68
N ALA A 163 -3.27 11.93 -32.51
CA ALA A 163 -4.26 12.68 -33.28
C ALA A 163 -4.97 11.82 -34.34
N LEU A 164 -4.27 10.82 -34.90
CA LEU A 164 -4.83 9.91 -35.89
C LEU A 164 -5.90 9.00 -35.29
N ARG A 165 -5.60 8.39 -34.13
CA ARG A 165 -6.52 7.47 -33.45
C ARG A 165 -7.53 8.18 -32.55
N GLN A 166 -7.31 9.47 -32.27
CA GLN A 166 -8.10 10.29 -31.35
C GLN A 166 -8.18 9.71 -29.93
N VAL A 167 -7.07 9.16 -29.44
CA VAL A 167 -6.99 8.56 -28.10
C VAL A 167 -5.70 8.95 -27.38
N GLN A 168 -5.75 8.89 -26.05
CA GLN A 168 -4.57 8.81 -25.21
C GLN A 168 -3.95 7.41 -25.35
N CYS A 169 -2.71 7.35 -25.81
CA CYS A 169 -1.98 6.11 -26.07
C CYS A 169 -1.01 5.74 -24.95
N ALA A 170 -0.55 6.73 -24.17
CA ALA A 170 0.41 6.54 -23.08
C ALA A 170 0.05 7.43 -21.89
N GLY A 171 0.41 6.97 -20.69
CA GLY A 171 0.26 7.72 -19.45
C GLY A 171 1.09 7.08 -18.34
N PHE A 172 1.95 7.86 -17.68
CA PHE A 172 2.73 7.39 -16.55
C PHE A 172 3.07 8.54 -15.59
N LEU A 173 3.14 8.22 -14.30
CA LEU A 173 3.51 9.18 -13.25
C LEU A 173 5.02 9.48 -13.31
N VAL A 174 5.39 10.74 -13.17
CA VAL A 174 6.80 11.19 -13.12
C VAL A 174 7.20 11.80 -11.79
N LYS A 175 6.24 12.33 -11.02
CA LYS A 175 6.53 12.96 -9.73
C LYS A 175 5.40 12.68 -8.73
N LYS A 176 5.80 12.36 -7.50
CA LYS A 176 4.92 12.35 -6.32
C LYS A 176 5.17 13.62 -5.50
N PRO A 177 4.19 14.13 -4.74
CA PRO A 177 4.43 15.23 -3.82
C PRO A 177 5.51 14.84 -2.81
N SER A 178 6.45 15.77 -2.58
CA SER A 178 7.41 15.65 -1.48
C SER A 178 6.65 15.93 -0.19
N VAL A 179 6.63 14.96 0.74
CA VAL A 179 6.07 15.15 2.08
C VAL A 179 6.87 16.19 2.84
#